data_AF-A0R620-F1
#
_entry.id   AF-A0R620-F1
#
_cell.length_a   1.000
_cell.length_b   1.000
_cell.length_c   1.000
_cell.angle_alpha   90.00
_cell.angle_beta   90.00
_cell.angle_gamma   90.00
#
_symmetry.space_group_name_H-M   'P 1'
#
loop_
_entity.id
_entity.type
_entity.pdbx_description
1 polymer ?
#
loop_
_entity_poly.entity_id
_entity_poly.type
_entity_poly.pdbx_seq_one_letter_code
_entity_poly.pdbx_strand_id
1 'polypeptide(L)'
;MQHTVRSRTQVVALSLAMAAAPLLTACDAGGDMIAPLAVPPSQITDTRAQSGDLPPESAMTAPGRTGSLTLTGQQQGYLDALRSSGVTPSSDLLALSIGSYVCQARAAKQNDQAVWDFVLPLVRSDVRAMHSGATVAPGEVDSATSDYIRIATERLC
;
A
#
# COMPACT_ATOMS: atom_id res chain seq x y z
N MET A 1 49.51 13.41 32.72
CA MET A 1 49.19 13.05 34.12
C MET A 1 47.71 13.38 34.32
N GLN A 2 46.81 12.44 34.02
CA GLN A 2 46.09 11.55 34.96
C GLN A 2 45.43 12.28 36.14
N HIS A 3 44.08 12.25 36.18
CA HIS A 3 43.16 12.00 37.31
C HIS A 3 41.72 12.09 36.71
N THR A 4 41.08 11.00 36.25
CA THR A 4 40.33 9.96 36.99
C THR A 4 38.99 10.42 37.61
N VAL A 5 37.90 10.12 36.87
CA VAL A 5 36.60 9.49 37.26
C VAL A 5 35.74 10.03 38.41
N ARG A 6 34.45 10.27 38.11
CA ARG A 6 33.24 9.80 38.86
C ARG A 6 31.97 10.23 38.10
N SER A 7 31.33 9.35 37.32
CA SER A 7 30.25 8.43 37.70
C SER A 7 29.09 9.06 38.49
N ARG A 8 27.91 9.11 37.86
CA ARG A 8 26.61 9.11 38.55
C ARG A 8 25.57 8.38 37.70
N THR A 9 25.51 7.07 37.95
CA THR A 9 24.33 6.20 37.82
C THR A 9 23.12 6.83 38.53
N GLN A 10 21.97 6.86 37.86
CA GLN A 10 20.68 6.84 38.53
C GLN A 10 19.90 5.60 38.08
N VAL A 11 19.61 4.78 39.08
CA VAL A 11 18.93 3.49 39.02
C VAL A 11 17.42 3.73 39.09
N VAL A 12 16.72 3.12 38.13
CA VAL A 12 15.39 2.50 38.17
C VAL A 12 14.57 2.66 39.46
N ALA A 13 13.33 3.13 39.30
CA ALA A 13 12.21 2.74 40.17
C ALA A 13 11.06 2.22 39.29
N LEU A 14 10.86 0.89 39.36
CA LEU A 14 9.69 0.13 38.95
C LEU A 14 8.50 0.50 39.83
N SER A 15 7.33 0.70 39.24
CA SER A 15 6.03 0.49 39.91
C SER A 15 5.02 -0.10 38.92
N LEU A 16 4.75 -1.40 39.10
CA LEU A 16 3.67 -2.17 38.50
C LEU A 16 2.30 -1.68 39.02
N ALA A 17 1.28 -1.69 38.15
CA ALA A 17 -0.07 -2.11 38.54
C ALA A 17 -0.83 -2.63 37.31
N MET A 18 -1.04 -3.95 37.29
CA MET A 18 -1.97 -4.66 36.41
C MET A 18 -3.41 -4.46 36.86
N ALA A 19 -4.35 -4.33 35.92
CA ALA A 19 -5.72 -4.81 36.10
C ALA A 19 -6.28 -5.21 34.73
N ALA A 20 -6.43 -6.53 34.55
CA ALA A 20 -7.19 -7.14 33.48
C ALA A 20 -8.63 -7.39 33.96
N ALA A 21 -9.62 -7.08 33.12
CA ALA A 21 -10.95 -7.67 33.20
C ALA A 21 -11.49 -7.84 31.77
N PRO A 22 -11.69 -9.08 31.29
CA PRO A 22 -12.37 -9.36 30.04
C PRO A 22 -13.89 -9.41 30.29
N LEU A 23 -14.67 -8.61 29.57
CA LEU A 23 -16.11 -8.86 29.46
C LEU A 23 -16.35 -9.75 28.25
N LEU A 24 -16.44 -11.06 28.53
CA LEU A 24 -17.09 -12.03 27.65
C LEU A 24 -18.60 -11.86 27.81
N THR A 25 -19.27 -11.32 26.80
CA THR A 25 -20.70 -11.58 26.57
C THR A 25 -20.84 -12.52 25.38
N ALA A 26 -21.52 -13.63 25.68
CA ALA A 26 -21.71 -14.79 24.85
C ALA A 26 -22.71 -14.57 23.70
N CYS A 27 -22.67 -15.53 22.77
CA CYS A 27 -23.50 -15.70 21.58
C CYS A 27 -25.01 -15.52 21.78
N ASP A 28 -25.66 -14.96 20.76
CA ASP A 28 -26.82 -15.65 20.18
C ASP A 28 -26.55 -15.88 18.68
N ALA A 29 -26.90 -17.08 18.24
CA ALA A 29 -26.77 -17.59 16.89
C ALA A 29 -28.17 -17.87 16.38
N GLY A 30 -28.57 -17.26 15.26
CA GLY A 30 -29.84 -17.67 14.65
C GLY A 30 -30.35 -16.81 13.53
N GLY A 31 -29.76 -16.98 12.34
CA GLY A 31 -30.50 -17.04 11.08
C GLY A 31 -31.24 -15.80 10.63
N ASP A 32 -30.57 -14.98 9.82
CA ASP A 32 -31.27 -14.36 8.69
C ASP A 32 -30.50 -14.71 7.41
N MET A 33 -30.97 -15.74 6.72
CA MET A 33 -30.52 -16.03 5.35
C MET A 33 -31.11 -14.96 4.46
N ILE A 34 -30.33 -13.92 4.18
CA ILE A 34 -30.69 -12.96 3.14
C ILE A 34 -30.62 -13.72 1.82
N ALA A 35 -31.79 -14.02 1.26
CA ALA A 35 -31.91 -14.60 -0.08
C ALA A 35 -31.09 -13.74 -1.06
N PRO A 36 -30.29 -14.34 -1.95
CA PRO A 36 -29.68 -13.58 -3.03
C PRO A 36 -30.84 -13.01 -3.85
N LEU A 37 -31.01 -11.69 -3.81
CA LEU A 37 -31.77 -10.99 -4.84
C LEU A 37 -31.09 -11.35 -6.15
N ALA A 38 -31.72 -12.24 -6.91
CA ALA A 38 -31.39 -12.49 -8.29
C ALA A 38 -31.46 -11.13 -8.99
N VAL A 39 -30.30 -10.56 -9.30
CA VAL A 39 -30.19 -9.42 -10.19
C VAL A 39 -30.81 -9.88 -11.52
N PRO A 40 -31.91 -9.30 -11.98
CA PRO A 40 -32.42 -9.63 -13.30
C PRO A 40 -31.31 -9.32 -14.30
N PRO A 41 -30.99 -10.21 -15.26
CA PRO A 41 -30.13 -9.82 -16.35
C PRO A 41 -30.82 -8.65 -17.02
N SER A 42 -30.25 -7.45 -16.88
CA SER A 42 -30.58 -6.33 -17.75
C SER A 42 -30.28 -6.80 -19.16
N GLN A 43 -31.34 -7.22 -19.81
CA GLN A 43 -31.39 -7.54 -21.21
C GLN A 43 -31.00 -6.23 -21.92
N ILE A 44 -29.74 -6.18 -22.35
CA ILE A 44 -29.23 -5.13 -23.21
C ILE A 44 -29.93 -5.38 -24.54
N THR A 45 -31.11 -4.81 -24.67
CA THR A 45 -31.81 -4.68 -25.94
C THR A 45 -30.92 -3.84 -26.83
N ASP A 46 -30.42 -4.46 -27.89
CA ASP A 46 -29.79 -3.79 -29.03
C ASP A 46 -30.60 -2.54 -29.41
N THR A 47 -30.00 -1.37 -29.26
CA THR A 47 -30.46 -0.17 -29.97
C THR A 47 -29.25 0.59 -30.49
N ARG A 48 -28.88 0.23 -31.72
CA ARG A 48 -27.98 0.98 -32.58
C ARG A 48 -28.59 2.35 -32.93
N ALA A 49 -27.93 3.43 -32.51
CA ALA A 49 -27.82 4.77 -33.13
C ALA A 49 -27.16 5.67 -32.06
N GLN A 50 -26.18 6.54 -32.28
CA GLN A 50 -25.73 7.31 -33.43
C GLN A 50 -24.29 7.77 -33.15
N SER A 51 -23.48 7.88 -34.21
CA SER A 51 -22.08 8.31 -34.22
C SER A 51 -21.77 9.59 -33.42
N GLY A 52 -20.69 9.52 -32.64
CA GLY A 52 -19.92 10.66 -32.13
C GLY A 52 -18.46 10.21 -32.01
N ASP A 53 -17.59 10.84 -32.80
CA ASP A 53 -16.19 10.51 -32.99
C ASP A 53 -15.40 10.55 -31.67
N LEU A 54 -14.97 9.39 -31.17
CA LEU A 54 -14.05 9.24 -30.05
C LEU A 54 -12.73 8.66 -30.59
N PRO A 55 -11.56 9.21 -30.21
CA PRO A 55 -10.27 8.73 -30.71
C PRO A 55 -10.04 7.26 -30.34
N PRO A 56 -9.28 6.49 -31.15
CA PRO A 56 -9.20 5.05 -31.01
C PRO A 56 -8.52 4.66 -29.69
N GLU A 57 -9.33 4.13 -28.77
CA GLU A 57 -8.89 3.35 -27.62
C GLU A 57 -8.09 2.16 -28.16
N SER A 58 -6.77 2.34 -28.21
CA SER A 58 -5.87 1.32 -28.72
C SER A 58 -5.76 0.21 -27.66
N ALA A 59 -6.44 -0.89 -27.97
CA ALA A 59 -6.16 -2.26 -27.53
C ALA A 59 -6.43 -2.61 -26.06
N MET A 60 -7.71 -2.66 -25.69
CA MET A 60 -8.19 -3.65 -24.71
C MET A 60 -7.98 -5.06 -25.32
N THR A 61 -6.84 -5.69 -25.02
CA THR A 61 -6.57 -7.08 -25.40
C THR A 61 -7.27 -8.01 -24.42
N ALA A 62 -8.11 -8.91 -24.96
CA ALA A 62 -8.90 -9.90 -24.24
C ALA A 62 -8.05 -10.91 -23.42
N PRO A 63 -8.62 -11.54 -22.37
CA PRO A 63 -7.86 -12.23 -21.34
C PRO A 63 -7.45 -13.64 -21.79
N GLY A 64 -6.17 -13.97 -21.63
CA GLY A 64 -5.70 -15.33 -21.82
C GLY A 64 -4.20 -15.46 -21.64
N ARG A 65 -3.81 -16.26 -20.64
CA ARG A 65 -2.46 -16.78 -20.33
C ARG A 65 -1.69 -15.94 -19.31
N THR A 66 -1.78 -16.37 -18.04
CA THR A 66 -0.93 -15.95 -16.90
C THR A 66 -0.56 -14.46 -16.88
N GLY A 67 -1.53 -13.63 -16.48
CA GLY A 67 -1.42 -12.25 -15.97
C GLY A 67 -0.12 -11.47 -16.20
N SER A 68 0.32 -11.29 -17.44
CA SER A 68 1.41 -10.36 -17.75
C SER A 68 0.83 -8.95 -17.76
N LEU A 69 1.20 -8.12 -16.78
CA LEU A 69 0.93 -6.68 -16.84
C LEU A 69 1.73 -6.08 -18.01
N THR A 70 1.04 -5.50 -18.98
CA THR A 70 1.70 -4.67 -20.00
C THR A 70 2.04 -3.32 -19.37
N LEU A 71 3.32 -3.07 -19.11
CA LEU A 71 3.80 -1.85 -18.48
C LEU A 71 4.11 -0.77 -19.51
N THR A 72 3.76 0.48 -19.20
CA THR A 72 4.25 1.64 -19.96
C THR A 72 5.73 1.89 -19.66
N GLY A 73 6.43 2.61 -20.53
CA GLY A 73 7.82 2.99 -20.28
C GLY A 73 8.01 3.81 -18.99
N GLN A 74 7.02 4.62 -18.64
CA GLN A 74 7.02 5.40 -17.39
C GLN A 74 6.87 4.49 -16.16
N GLN A 75 5.93 3.54 -16.20
CA GLN A 75 5.73 2.57 -15.13
C GLN A 75 6.97 1.70 -14.91
N GLN A 76 7.59 1.22 -16.00
CA GLN A 76 8.84 0.47 -15.94
C GLN A 76 9.97 1.32 -15.33
N GLY A 77 10.13 2.57 -15.76
CA GLY A 77 11.15 3.48 -15.24
C GLY A 77 10.99 3.79 -13.75
N TYR A 78 9.75 3.88 -13.26
CA TYR A 78 9.45 4.00 -11.84
C TYR A 78 9.90 2.76 -11.05
N LEU A 79 9.56 1.56 -11.53
CA LEU A 79 9.97 0.30 -10.89
C LEU A 79 11.49 0.12 -10.89
N ASP A 80 12.16 0.48 -11.98
CA ASP A 80 13.62 0.45 -12.08
C ASP A 80 14.27 1.43 -11.09
N ALA A 81 13.70 2.64 -10.94
CA ALA A 81 14.19 3.62 -9.98
C ALA A 81 14.03 3.16 -8.53
N LEU A 82 12.92 2.50 -8.18
CA LEU A 82 12.74 1.86 -6.86
C LEU A 82 13.85 0.84 -6.59
N ARG A 83 14.06 -0.10 -7.53
CA ARG A 83 15.12 -1.13 -7.43
C ARG A 83 16.50 -0.51 -7.29
N SER A 84 16.81 0.54 -8.05
CA SER A 84 18.09 1.24 -7.98
C SER A 84 18.33 1.95 -6.64
N SER A 85 17.26 2.28 -5.92
CA SER A 85 17.30 2.89 -4.59
C SER A 85 17.30 1.85 -3.46
N GLY A 86 17.36 0.55 -3.79
CA GLY A 86 17.36 -0.54 -2.82
C GLY A 86 15.96 -0.96 -2.35
N VAL A 87 14.90 -0.36 -2.88
CA VAL A 87 13.52 -0.79 -2.59
C VAL A 87 13.22 -2.04 -3.43
N THR A 88 12.87 -3.13 -2.75
CA THR A 88 12.42 -4.37 -3.41
C THR A 88 10.95 -4.59 -3.14
N PRO A 89 10.05 -4.28 -4.09
CA PRO A 89 8.62 -4.54 -3.93
C PRO A 89 8.31 -6.03 -3.87
N SER A 90 7.26 -6.39 -3.14
CA SER A 90 6.69 -7.75 -3.16
C SER A 90 6.04 -8.12 -4.48
N SER A 91 5.57 -7.12 -5.24
CA SER A 91 5.17 -7.26 -6.63
C SER A 91 5.21 -5.93 -7.35
N ASP A 92 5.43 -5.95 -8.67
CA ASP A 92 5.37 -4.74 -9.50
C ASP A 92 3.98 -4.08 -9.44
N LEU A 93 2.90 -4.88 -9.40
CA LEU A 93 1.54 -4.36 -9.30
C LEU A 93 1.30 -3.58 -8.00
N LEU A 94 1.79 -4.09 -6.85
CA LEU A 94 1.67 -3.37 -5.58
C LEU A 94 2.51 -2.10 -5.57
N ALA A 95 3.73 -2.13 -6.12
CA ALA A 95 4.54 -0.91 -6.23
C ALA A 95 3.86 0.16 -7.08
N LEU A 96 3.24 -0.24 -8.21
CA LEU A 96 2.50 0.66 -9.09
C LEU A 96 1.23 1.21 -8.43
N SER A 97 0.53 0.40 -7.63
CA SER A 97 -0.64 0.89 -6.90
C SER A 97 -0.26 1.90 -5.82
N ILE A 98 0.81 1.64 -5.06
CA ILE A 98 1.39 2.61 -4.10
C ILE A 98 1.78 3.91 -4.82
N GLY A 99 2.49 3.81 -5.95
CA GLY A 99 2.89 4.98 -6.75
C GLY A 99 1.67 5.76 -7.27
N SER A 100 0.62 5.07 -7.71
CA SER A 100 -0.63 5.70 -8.16
C SER A 100 -1.31 6.48 -7.03
N TYR A 101 -1.31 5.95 -5.80
CA TYR A 101 -1.82 6.68 -4.64
C TYR A 101 -1.03 7.96 -4.36
N VAL A 102 0.31 7.91 -4.44
CA VAL A 102 1.15 9.10 -4.31
C VAL A 102 0.73 10.15 -5.35
N CYS A 103 0.60 9.77 -6.62
CA CYS A 103 0.24 10.69 -7.68
C CYS A 103 -1.15 11.31 -7.50
N GLN A 104 -2.14 10.51 -7.07
CA GLN A 104 -3.47 11.03 -6.73
C GLN A 104 -3.42 12.02 -5.58
N ALA A 105 -2.67 11.72 -4.51
CA ALA A 105 -2.55 12.61 -3.36
C ALA A 105 -1.83 13.92 -3.73
N ARG A 106 -0.80 13.86 -4.59
CA ARG A 106 -0.11 15.05 -5.14
C ARG A 106 -1.04 15.89 -6.01
N ALA A 107 -1.81 15.27 -6.92
CA ALA A 107 -2.80 15.96 -7.74
C ALA A 107 -3.90 16.63 -6.88
N ALA A 108 -4.27 16.00 -5.77
CA ALA A 108 -5.20 16.54 -4.78
C ALA A 108 -4.57 17.60 -3.84
N LYS A 109 -3.30 17.95 -4.03
CA LYS A 109 -2.55 18.92 -3.22
C LYS A 109 -2.53 18.58 -1.72
N GLN A 110 -2.55 17.30 -1.39
CA GLN A 110 -2.33 16.86 -0.01
C GLN A 110 -0.91 17.25 0.43
N ASN A 111 -0.78 17.62 1.70
CA ASN A 111 0.53 17.92 2.29
C ASN A 111 1.36 16.64 2.46
N ASP A 112 2.67 16.78 2.68
CA ASP A 112 3.59 15.64 2.78
C ASP A 112 3.23 14.66 3.89
N GLN A 113 2.75 15.15 5.03
CA GLN A 113 2.35 14.30 6.15
C GLN A 113 1.15 13.42 5.80
N ALA A 114 0.15 13.97 5.11
CA ALA A 114 -1.02 13.21 4.69
C ALA A 114 -0.66 12.11 3.68
N VAL A 115 0.25 12.41 2.73
CA VAL A 115 0.79 11.39 1.82
C VAL A 115 1.52 10.31 2.60
N TRP A 116 2.39 10.70 3.53
CA TRP A 116 3.16 9.79 4.37
C TRP A 116 2.26 8.85 5.18
N ASP A 117 1.28 9.40 5.90
CA ASP A 117 0.37 8.64 6.78
C ASP A 117 -0.43 7.59 6.00
N PHE A 118 -0.72 7.85 4.73
CA PHE A 118 -1.40 6.89 3.86
C PHE A 118 -0.48 5.83 3.26
N VAL A 119 0.72 6.23 2.81
CA VAL A 119 1.66 5.33 2.12
C VAL A 119 2.38 4.39 3.08
N LEU A 120 2.74 4.88 4.28
CA LEU A 120 3.46 4.13 5.31
C LEU A 120 2.86 2.75 5.61
N PRO A 121 1.55 2.60 5.89
CA PRO A 121 0.97 1.27 6.16
C PRO A 121 1.02 0.33 4.94
N LEU A 122 0.93 0.85 3.71
CA LEU A 122 1.03 0.04 2.49
C LEU A 122 2.46 -0.50 2.31
N VAL A 123 3.45 0.38 2.42
CA VAL A 123 4.88 0.02 2.32
C VAL A 123 5.28 -0.92 3.46
N ARG A 124 4.76 -0.73 4.67
CA ARG A 124 4.99 -1.67 5.78
C ARG A 124 4.47 -3.08 5.45
N SER A 125 3.34 -3.18 4.77
CA SER A 125 2.81 -4.47 4.30
C SER A 125 3.70 -5.08 3.22
N ASP A 126 4.12 -4.28 2.26
CA ASP A 126 5.01 -4.67 1.15
C ASP A 126 6.35 -5.21 1.66
N VAL A 127 7.03 -4.45 2.53
CA VAL A 127 8.30 -4.84 3.16
C VAL A 127 8.14 -6.14 3.94
N ARG A 128 7.09 -6.30 4.76
CA ARG A 128 6.87 -7.54 5.51
C ARG A 128 6.60 -8.76 4.62
N ALA A 129 5.92 -8.58 3.49
CA ALA A 129 5.68 -9.66 2.54
C ALA A 129 6.99 -10.21 1.99
N MET A 130 8.00 -9.35 1.77
CA MET A 130 9.33 -9.75 1.34
C MET A 130 10.13 -10.50 2.41
N HIS A 131 9.87 -10.24 3.69
CA HIS A 131 10.66 -10.80 4.77
C HIS A 131 10.26 -12.23 5.16
N SER A 132 9.17 -12.81 4.65
CA SER A 132 8.76 -14.21 4.93
C SER A 132 8.88 -14.63 6.42
N GLY A 133 8.58 -13.71 7.35
CA GLY A 133 8.68 -13.94 8.80
C GLY A 133 10.02 -13.59 9.45
N ALA A 134 11.02 -13.14 8.67
CA ALA A 134 12.23 -12.53 9.18
C ALA A 134 11.96 -11.13 9.79
N THR A 135 12.84 -10.71 10.69
CA THR A 135 12.79 -9.39 11.30
C THR A 135 13.17 -8.32 10.28
N VAL A 136 12.26 -7.38 10.04
CA VAL A 136 12.50 -6.16 9.25
C VAL A 136 13.50 -5.27 10.01
N ALA A 137 14.47 -4.68 9.30
CA ALA A 137 15.48 -3.86 9.94
C ALA A 137 14.88 -2.56 10.51
N PRO A 138 15.44 -2.01 11.62
CA PRO A 138 14.98 -0.73 12.16
C PRO A 138 15.07 0.38 11.10
N GLY A 139 13.98 1.12 10.90
CA GLY A 139 13.92 2.26 9.96
C GLY A 139 13.74 1.87 8.50
N GLU A 140 13.78 0.59 8.13
CA GLU A 140 13.67 0.14 6.73
C GLU A 140 12.34 0.51 6.10
N VAL A 141 11.24 0.39 6.85
CA VAL A 141 9.90 0.76 6.40
C VAL A 141 9.83 2.26 6.11
N ASP A 142 10.46 3.07 6.95
CA ASP A 142 10.42 4.53 6.83
C ASP A 142 11.29 4.98 5.64
N SER A 143 12.49 4.41 5.47
CA SER A 143 13.31 4.68 4.29
C SER A 143 12.62 4.25 3.00
N ALA A 144 12.02 3.06 2.97
CA ALA A 144 11.27 2.60 1.81
C ALA A 144 10.07 3.50 1.52
N THR A 145 9.36 3.96 2.56
CA THR A 145 8.23 4.89 2.42
C THR A 145 8.67 6.21 1.80
N SER A 146 9.78 6.77 2.28
CA SER A 146 10.38 7.97 1.71
C SER A 146 10.74 7.79 0.23
N ASP A 147 11.36 6.66 -0.12
CA ASP A 147 11.75 6.38 -1.51
C ASP A 147 10.56 6.15 -2.43
N TYR A 148 9.54 5.42 -1.97
CA TYR A 148 8.28 5.26 -2.71
C TYR A 148 7.64 6.62 -3.03
N ILE A 149 7.52 7.51 -2.04
CA ILE A 149 6.92 8.83 -2.22
C ILE A 149 7.76 9.69 -3.17
N ARG A 150 9.08 9.76 -2.94
CA ARG A 150 10.00 10.58 -3.74
C ARG A 150 10.02 10.12 -5.19
N ILE A 151 10.25 8.83 -5.44
CA ILE A 151 10.43 8.28 -6.78
C ILE A 151 9.13 8.31 -7.57
N ALA A 152 7.99 8.03 -6.94
CA ALA A 152 6.69 8.18 -7.60
C ALA A 152 6.47 9.63 -8.03
N THR A 153 6.72 10.58 -7.14
CA THR A 153 6.57 12.03 -7.43
C THR A 153 7.48 12.46 -8.59
N GLU A 154 8.72 11.99 -8.65
CA GLU A 154 9.70 12.37 -9.69
C GLU A 154 9.48 11.70 -11.05
N ARG A 155 8.98 10.46 -11.06
CA ARG A 155 9.03 9.60 -12.26
C ARG A 155 7.66 9.19 -12.78
N LEU A 156 6.61 9.22 -11.95
CA LEU A 156 5.31 8.63 -12.26
C LEU A 156 4.16 9.64 -12.39
N CYS A 157 4.18 10.78 -11.69
CA CYS A 157 2.97 11.60 -11.47
C CYS A 157 2.61 12.67 -12.52
#